data_AF-A0A0G9H461-F1
#
_entry.id   AF-A0A0G9H461-F1
#
_cell.length_a   1.000
_cell.length_b   1.000
_cell.length_c   1.000
_cell.angle_alpha   90.00
_cell.angle_beta   90.00
_cell.angle_gamma   90.00
#
_symmetry.space_group_name_H-M   'P 1'
#
loop_
_entity.id
_entity.type
_entity.pdbx_description
1 polymer ?
#
loop_
_entity_poly.entity_id
_entity_poly.type
_entity_poly.pdbx_seq_one_letter_code
_entity_poly.pdbx_strand_id
1 'polypeptide(L)'
;MAITDKTRKILWAKSGGRCAMCQHALVLAPTDSDDESVVGEECHIVSGAAGGPRFDPNFPKDDVDSFGNLLLLCRIHHKQVDDQTVAFTASILRDIKVKHEVWVHETLENKPREAPKVAPVKRTRFKSEIPAQLPMVTSGKALLDLALGCFGQYPYFGDDLTDEEMDLVGGFIEAVQDWGDVLDGSEVVEIMRAGKAIDAMIVDLAEHGFLVFAAVERQRLEGGVGPSQMICLLHLSVARGSDRSVVVKEDGNEMNRG
;
A
#
# COMPACT_ATOMS: atom_id res chain seq x y z
N MET A 1 -39.35 -25.82 2.56
CA MET A 1 -38.34 -25.37 1.57
C MET A 1 -37.07 -25.07 2.36
N ALA A 2 -35.97 -24.73 1.70
CA ALA A 2 -34.73 -24.37 2.38
C ALA A 2 -34.44 -22.88 2.16
N ILE A 3 -33.80 -22.24 3.14
CA ILE A 3 -33.36 -20.85 3.05
C ILE A 3 -32.42 -20.70 1.85
N THR A 4 -32.78 -19.81 0.92
CA THR A 4 -31.99 -19.55 -0.29
C THR A 4 -30.66 -18.86 0.02
N ASP A 5 -29.65 -19.04 -0.82
CA ASP A 5 -28.36 -18.37 -0.66
C ASP A 5 -28.47 -16.84 -0.70
N LYS A 6 -29.41 -16.30 -1.48
CA LYS A 6 -29.69 -14.85 -1.49
C LYS A 6 -30.16 -14.39 -0.12
N THR A 7 -31.11 -15.10 0.49
CA THR A 7 -31.61 -14.80 1.83
C THR A 7 -30.51 -14.92 2.88
N ARG A 8 -29.72 -16.00 2.83
CA ARG A 8 -28.56 -16.24 3.70
C ARG A 8 -27.57 -15.08 3.63
N LYS A 9 -27.14 -14.69 2.44
CA LYS A 9 -26.21 -13.55 2.24
C LYS A 9 -26.75 -12.27 2.88
N ILE A 10 -28.03 -11.96 2.65
CA ILE A 10 -28.66 -10.76 3.23
C ILE A 10 -28.70 -10.84 4.75
N LEU A 11 -29.11 -11.99 5.31
CA LEU A 11 -29.20 -12.20 6.76
C LEU A 11 -27.85 -12.04 7.44
N TRP A 12 -26.82 -12.74 6.94
CA TRP A 12 -25.47 -12.70 7.51
C TRP A 12 -24.83 -11.31 7.36
N ALA A 13 -25.01 -10.64 6.22
CA ALA A 13 -24.48 -9.30 5.99
C ALA A 13 -25.14 -8.26 6.91
N LYS A 14 -26.48 -8.25 7.00
CA LYS A 14 -27.20 -7.32 7.88
C LYS A 14 -26.97 -7.58 9.36
N SER A 15 -26.65 -8.82 9.73
CA SER A 15 -26.29 -9.18 11.11
C SER A 15 -24.81 -8.93 11.42
N GLY A 16 -24.00 -8.48 10.45
CA GLY A 16 -22.57 -8.21 10.63
C GLY A 16 -21.75 -9.44 11.05
N GLY A 17 -22.21 -10.65 10.70
CA GLY A 17 -21.60 -11.91 11.17
C GLY A 17 -21.63 -12.10 12.69
N ARG A 18 -22.56 -11.46 13.39
CA ARG A 18 -22.66 -11.45 14.85
C ARG A 18 -24.02 -11.93 15.34
N CYS A 19 -24.04 -12.56 16.51
CA CYS A 19 -25.28 -12.97 17.16
C CYS A 19 -26.14 -11.76 17.50
N ALA A 20 -27.43 -11.80 17.16
CA ALA A 20 -28.34 -10.70 17.42
C ALA A 20 -28.63 -10.42 18.91
N MET A 21 -28.25 -11.33 19.81
CA MET A 21 -28.45 -11.17 21.26
C MET A 21 -27.17 -10.80 22.01
N CYS A 22 -26.05 -11.46 21.73
CA CYS A 22 -24.78 -11.20 22.44
C CYS A 22 -23.68 -10.55 21.61
N GLN A 23 -23.93 -10.30 20.32
CA GLN A 23 -23.00 -9.66 19.38
C GLN A 23 -21.64 -10.36 19.21
N HIS A 24 -21.46 -11.56 19.75
CA HIS A 24 -20.27 -12.39 19.50
C HIS A 24 -20.17 -12.76 18.02
N ALA A 25 -18.94 -12.87 17.53
CA ALA A 25 -18.65 -13.34 16.18
C ALA A 25 -19.17 -14.76 16.01
N LEU A 26 -19.79 -15.01 14.85
CA LEU A 26 -20.40 -16.29 14.50
C LEU A 26 -19.58 -17.12 13.51
N VAL A 27 -18.47 -16.55 13.05
CA VAL A 27 -17.41 -17.24 12.32
C VAL A 27 -16.14 -17.04 13.13
N LEU A 28 -15.57 -18.15 13.58
CA LEU A 28 -14.32 -18.15 14.34
C LEU A 28 -13.15 -18.31 13.37
N ALA A 29 -12.03 -17.66 13.71
CA ALA A 29 -10.80 -17.74 12.93
C ALA A 29 -10.30 -19.19 12.80
N PRO A 30 -9.55 -19.50 11.73
CA PRO A 30 -8.93 -20.81 11.58
C PRO A 30 -7.89 -21.06 12.69
N THR A 31 -7.55 -22.33 12.89
CA THR A 31 -6.38 -22.73 13.68
C THR A 31 -5.19 -22.97 12.73
N ASP A 32 -4.03 -23.35 13.25
CA ASP A 32 -2.88 -23.75 12.41
C ASP A 32 -3.18 -25.00 11.54
N SER A 33 -4.26 -25.73 11.82
CA SER A 33 -4.57 -27.02 11.17
C SER A 33 -6.04 -27.16 10.72
N ASP A 34 -6.90 -26.18 11.01
CA ASP A 34 -8.34 -26.24 10.72
C ASP A 34 -8.84 -24.93 10.10
N ASP A 35 -9.81 -25.04 9.20
CA ASP A 35 -10.51 -23.91 8.57
C ASP A 35 -11.42 -23.16 9.57
N GLU A 36 -12.05 -22.07 9.11
CA GLU A 36 -13.00 -21.29 9.92
C GLU A 36 -14.17 -22.12 10.44
N SER A 37 -14.55 -21.87 11.70
CA SER A 37 -15.71 -22.53 12.31
C SER A 37 -16.95 -21.64 12.30
N VAL A 38 -18.03 -22.10 11.67
CA VAL A 38 -19.34 -21.43 11.68
C VAL A 38 -20.15 -21.90 12.90
N VAL A 39 -20.30 -21.00 13.88
CA VAL A 39 -21.02 -21.23 15.14
C VAL A 39 -22.36 -20.47 15.21
N GLY A 40 -22.73 -19.80 14.13
CA GLY A 40 -24.03 -19.15 13.94
C GLY A 40 -25.09 -20.06 13.32
N GLU A 41 -26.34 -19.80 13.65
CA GLU A 41 -27.52 -20.50 13.15
C GLU A 41 -28.59 -19.51 12.66
N GLU A 42 -29.27 -19.91 11.58
CA GLU A 42 -30.32 -19.15 10.91
C GLU A 42 -31.66 -19.49 11.57
N CYS A 43 -32.03 -18.72 12.59
CA CYS A 43 -33.19 -18.99 13.44
C CYS A 43 -34.49 -18.44 12.83
N HIS A 44 -35.52 -19.28 12.75
CA HIS A 44 -36.86 -18.85 12.38
C HIS A 44 -37.57 -18.17 13.56
N ILE A 45 -38.09 -16.96 13.32
CA ILE A 45 -38.93 -16.23 14.27
C ILE A 45 -40.29 -16.94 14.43
N VAL A 46 -40.91 -17.37 13.33
CA VAL A 46 -42.10 -18.22 13.29
C VAL A 46 -41.71 -19.55 12.63
N SER A 47 -41.87 -20.67 13.36
CA SER A 47 -41.62 -22.00 12.82
C SER A 47 -42.59 -22.35 11.70
N GLY A 48 -42.10 -22.99 10.63
CA GLY A 48 -42.93 -23.59 9.59
C GLY A 48 -43.47 -24.99 9.93
N ALA A 49 -42.95 -25.62 10.99
CA ALA A 49 -43.39 -26.94 11.43
C ALA A 49 -44.57 -26.82 12.42
N ALA A 50 -45.63 -27.59 12.18
CA ALA A 50 -46.76 -27.70 13.09
C ALA A 50 -46.30 -28.21 14.47
N GLY A 51 -46.65 -27.49 15.53
CA GLY A 51 -46.18 -27.77 16.90
C GLY A 51 -44.75 -27.30 17.20
N GLY A 52 -44.06 -26.68 16.23
CA GLY A 52 -42.75 -26.08 16.45
C GLY A 52 -42.81 -24.72 17.15
N PRO A 53 -41.64 -24.15 17.53
CA PRO A 53 -41.56 -22.89 18.25
C PRO A 53 -42.32 -21.76 17.57
N ARG A 54 -43.27 -21.15 18.30
CA ARG A 54 -44.09 -20.01 17.83
C ARG A 54 -44.85 -20.28 16.52
N PHE A 55 -45.14 -21.54 16.18
CA PHE A 55 -45.90 -21.88 14.98
C PHE A 55 -47.25 -21.14 14.95
N ASP A 56 -47.56 -20.53 13.80
CA ASP A 56 -48.85 -19.88 13.54
C ASP A 56 -49.44 -20.45 12.24
N PRO A 57 -50.61 -21.11 12.28
CA PRO A 57 -51.24 -21.70 11.10
C PRO A 57 -51.66 -20.65 10.05
N ASN A 58 -51.77 -19.38 10.44
CA ASN A 58 -52.11 -18.27 9.54
C ASN A 58 -50.87 -17.61 8.92
N PHE A 59 -49.66 -18.00 9.31
CA PHE A 59 -48.43 -17.45 8.74
C PHE A 59 -48.23 -17.96 7.31
N PRO A 60 -48.00 -17.07 6.32
CA PRO A 60 -47.83 -17.48 4.93
C PRO A 60 -46.67 -18.47 4.78
N LYS A 61 -46.94 -19.63 4.15
CA LYS A 61 -45.92 -20.68 3.96
C LYS A 61 -44.73 -20.21 3.16
N ASP A 62 -44.95 -19.31 2.21
CA ASP A 62 -43.90 -18.74 1.36
C ASP A 62 -42.99 -17.77 2.13
N ASP A 63 -43.45 -17.24 3.26
CA ASP A 63 -42.69 -16.30 4.08
C ASP A 63 -41.86 -16.98 5.18
N VAL A 64 -42.01 -18.29 5.38
CA VAL A 64 -41.28 -19.05 6.43
C VAL A 64 -39.77 -18.86 6.27
N ASP A 65 -39.25 -19.03 5.06
CA ASP A 65 -37.81 -18.89 4.76
C ASP A 65 -37.42 -17.48 4.29
N SER A 66 -38.29 -16.48 4.50
CA SER A 66 -38.02 -15.09 4.12
C SER A 66 -37.06 -14.42 5.09
N PHE A 67 -36.28 -13.44 4.60
CA PHE A 67 -35.37 -12.65 5.44
C PHE A 67 -36.06 -11.99 6.65
N GLY A 68 -37.32 -11.57 6.48
CA GLY A 68 -38.11 -10.94 7.55
C GLY A 68 -38.46 -11.89 8.70
N ASN A 69 -38.51 -13.20 8.43
CA ASN A 69 -38.79 -14.23 9.43
C ASN A 69 -37.52 -14.86 10.02
N LEU A 70 -36.33 -14.37 9.67
CA LEU A 70 -35.06 -14.96 10.09
C LEU A 70 -34.26 -14.03 11.00
N LEU A 71 -33.62 -14.62 12.01
CA LEU A 71 -32.72 -13.97 12.95
C LEU A 71 -31.42 -14.78 13.06
N LEU A 72 -30.27 -14.11 13.06
CA LEU A 72 -28.99 -14.81 13.18
C LEU A 72 -28.54 -14.89 14.64
N LEU A 73 -28.37 -16.10 15.17
CA LEU A 73 -28.03 -16.35 16.58
C LEU A 73 -26.83 -17.29 16.70
N CYS A 74 -26.13 -17.26 17.84
CA CYS A 74 -25.22 -18.36 18.18
C CYS A 74 -26.03 -19.57 18.66
N ARG A 75 -25.43 -20.76 18.61
CA ARG A 75 -26.08 -22.02 19.05
C ARG A 75 -26.74 -21.96 20.44
N ILE A 76 -26.13 -21.21 21.38
CA ILE A 76 -26.67 -21.04 22.73
C ILE A 76 -27.99 -20.26 22.70
N HIS A 77 -28.00 -19.09 22.06
CA HIS A 77 -29.19 -18.25 22.00
C HIS A 77 -30.26 -18.85 21.09
N HIS A 78 -29.86 -19.53 20.01
CA HIS A 78 -30.81 -20.26 19.15
C HIS A 78 -31.59 -21.29 19.97
N LYS A 79 -30.89 -22.15 20.74
CA LYS A 79 -31.55 -23.12 21.61
C LYS A 79 -32.41 -22.45 22.68
N GLN A 80 -31.92 -21.37 23.30
CA GLN A 80 -32.66 -20.64 24.32
C GLN A 80 -34.01 -20.13 23.81
N VAL A 81 -34.04 -19.49 22.64
CA VAL A 81 -35.28 -18.91 22.10
C VAL A 81 -36.27 -19.98 21.69
N ASP A 82 -35.79 -21.14 21.23
CA ASP A 82 -36.67 -22.27 20.87
C ASP A 82 -37.25 -22.97 22.09
N ASP A 83 -36.49 -23.11 23.17
CA ASP A 83 -36.97 -23.75 24.41
C ASP A 83 -37.88 -22.81 25.23
N GLN A 84 -37.68 -21.48 25.14
CA GLN A 84 -38.34 -20.48 25.99
C GLN A 84 -39.32 -19.58 25.21
N THR A 85 -40.19 -20.18 24.40
CA THR A 85 -41.12 -19.48 23.48
C THR A 85 -42.07 -18.47 24.14
N VAL A 86 -42.40 -18.65 25.42
CA VAL A 86 -43.22 -17.71 26.20
C VAL A 86 -42.47 -16.41 26.49
N ALA A 87 -41.17 -16.51 26.80
CA ALA A 87 -40.31 -15.35 27.06
C ALA A 87 -39.82 -14.71 25.75
N PHE A 88 -39.61 -15.52 24.72
CA PHE A 88 -39.16 -15.08 23.39
C PHE A 88 -40.30 -15.26 22.39
N THR A 89 -41.29 -14.37 22.47
CA THR A 89 -42.39 -14.32 21.50
C THR A 89 -41.89 -13.85 20.14
N ALA A 90 -42.69 -14.08 19.08
CA ALA A 90 -42.34 -13.60 17.73
C ALA A 90 -42.18 -12.07 17.66
N SER A 91 -42.89 -11.29 18.47
CA SER A 91 -42.70 -9.84 18.54
C SER A 91 -41.35 -9.47 19.15
N ILE A 92 -40.96 -10.10 20.26
CA ILE A 92 -39.68 -9.85 20.93
C ILE A 92 -38.51 -10.19 20.01
N LEU A 93 -38.58 -11.31 19.27
CA LEU A 93 -37.52 -11.68 18.32
C LEU A 93 -37.40 -10.70 17.15
N ARG A 94 -38.52 -10.13 16.67
CA ARG A 94 -38.49 -9.05 15.67
C ARG A 94 -37.85 -7.78 16.23
N ASP A 95 -38.13 -7.43 17.48
CA ASP A 95 -37.49 -6.28 18.13
C ASP A 95 -35.98 -6.48 18.30
N ILE A 96 -35.55 -7.69 18.70
CA ILE A 96 -34.14 -8.06 18.77
C ILE A 96 -33.47 -7.93 17.40
N LYS A 97 -34.11 -8.45 16.34
CA LYS A 97 -33.63 -8.32 14.95
C LYS A 97 -33.39 -6.86 14.58
N VAL A 98 -34.41 -6.01 14.74
CA VAL A 98 -34.35 -4.59 14.36
C VAL A 98 -33.25 -3.87 15.15
N LYS A 99 -33.21 -4.05 16.47
CA LYS A 99 -32.18 -3.43 17.32
C LYS A 99 -30.76 -3.83 16.91
N HIS A 100 -30.55 -5.11 16.61
CA HIS A 100 -29.24 -5.62 16.17
C HIS A 100 -28.84 -5.05 14.82
N GLU A 101 -29.75 -5.08 13.83
CA GLU A 101 -29.45 -4.57 12.48
C GLU A 101 -29.16 -3.06 12.47
N VAL A 102 -29.88 -2.28 13.30
CA VAL A 102 -29.56 -0.86 13.52
C VAL A 102 -28.18 -0.70 14.15
N TRP A 103 -27.87 -1.46 15.19
CA TRP A 103 -26.55 -1.42 15.83
C TRP A 103 -25.42 -1.77 14.85
N VAL A 104 -25.59 -2.79 14.00
CA VAL A 104 -24.61 -3.15 12.95
C VAL A 104 -24.42 -1.99 11.98
N HIS A 105 -25.52 -1.44 11.47
CA HIS A 105 -25.51 -0.34 10.52
C HIS A 105 -24.78 0.88 11.09
N GLU A 106 -25.17 1.33 12.28
CA GLU A 106 -24.53 2.46 12.97
C GLU A 106 -23.06 2.18 13.27
N THR A 107 -22.68 0.97 13.68
CA THR A 107 -21.29 0.63 14.00
C THR A 107 -20.40 0.66 12.75
N LEU A 108 -20.94 0.26 11.60
CA LEU A 108 -20.21 0.25 10.33
C LEU A 108 -20.19 1.62 9.65
N GLU A 109 -21.24 2.43 9.78
CA GLU A 109 -21.33 3.78 9.20
C GLU A 109 -20.68 4.87 10.07
N ASN A 110 -20.77 4.77 11.40
CA ASN A 110 -20.22 5.78 12.33
C ASN A 110 -18.72 5.61 12.60
N LYS A 111 -18.01 4.73 11.87
CA LYS A 111 -16.57 4.86 11.76
C LYS A 111 -16.32 5.96 10.72
N PRO A 112 -15.91 7.18 11.12
CA PRO A 112 -15.45 8.12 10.13
C PRO A 112 -14.34 7.42 9.33
N ARG A 113 -14.50 7.37 8.01
CA ARG A 113 -13.37 7.23 7.08
C ARG A 113 -12.50 8.50 7.16
N GLU A 114 -12.16 8.95 8.36
CA GLU A 114 -11.12 9.93 8.56
C GLU A 114 -9.83 9.20 8.24
N ALA A 115 -9.39 9.32 6.98
CA ALA A 115 -7.99 9.13 6.68
C ALA A 115 -7.21 9.90 7.75
N PRO A 116 -6.16 9.31 8.36
CA PRO A 116 -5.38 10.02 9.36
C PRO A 116 -5.06 11.42 8.83
N LYS A 117 -5.22 12.46 9.65
CA LYS A 117 -4.77 13.82 9.31
C LYS A 117 -3.24 13.81 9.23
N VAL A 118 -2.70 13.25 8.16
CA VAL A 118 -1.27 13.24 7.88
C VAL A 118 -0.89 14.63 7.39
N ALA A 119 0.16 15.19 7.99
CA ALA A 119 0.76 16.41 7.50
C ALA A 119 1.20 16.20 6.03
N PRO A 120 1.09 17.22 5.16
CA PRO A 120 1.55 17.09 3.78
C PRO A 120 3.04 16.75 3.75
N VAL A 121 3.42 15.88 2.81
CA VAL A 121 4.82 15.53 2.59
C VAL A 121 5.57 16.78 2.12
N LYS A 122 6.68 17.10 2.78
CA LYS A 122 7.51 18.26 2.48
C LYS A 122 8.98 17.83 2.38
N ARG A 123 9.64 18.32 1.33
CA ARG A 123 11.09 18.22 1.13
C ARG A 123 11.74 19.56 1.45
N THR A 124 12.71 19.54 2.37
CA THR A 124 13.49 20.72 2.75
C THR A 124 14.92 20.55 2.27
N ARG A 125 15.38 21.49 1.44
CA ARG A 125 16.77 21.59 0.96
C ARG A 125 17.58 22.46 1.91
N PHE A 126 18.80 22.04 2.24
CA PHE A 126 19.72 22.84 3.05
C PHE A 126 20.71 23.55 2.14
N LYS A 127 20.80 24.88 2.22
CA LYS A 127 21.70 25.66 1.36
C LYS A 127 23.17 25.20 1.43
N SER A 128 23.61 24.69 2.59
CA SER A 128 24.96 24.14 2.79
C SER A 128 25.20 22.79 2.12
N GLU A 129 24.14 22.03 1.83
CA GLU A 129 24.22 20.70 1.21
C GLU A 129 24.06 20.75 -0.31
N ILE A 130 23.60 21.88 -0.87
CA ILE A 130 23.48 22.07 -2.32
C ILE A 130 24.91 22.18 -2.90
N PRO A 131 25.35 21.25 -3.78
CA PRO A 131 26.67 21.30 -4.37
C PRO A 131 26.87 22.60 -5.17
N ALA A 132 27.90 23.37 -4.83
CA ALA A 132 28.24 24.58 -5.59
C ALA A 132 28.96 24.26 -6.91
N GLN A 133 29.64 23.11 -6.96
CA GLN A 133 30.33 22.56 -8.13
C GLN A 133 30.13 21.05 -8.14
N LEU A 134 29.98 20.46 -9.32
CA LEU A 134 29.90 19.01 -9.50
C LEU A 134 31.28 18.50 -9.95
N PRO A 135 31.91 17.54 -9.23
CA PRO A 135 33.15 16.93 -9.68
C PRO A 135 32.90 16.02 -10.90
N MET A 136 33.91 15.94 -11.77
CA MET A 136 33.87 15.05 -12.93
C MET A 136 33.95 13.59 -12.48
N VAL A 137 33.14 12.73 -13.10
CA VAL A 137 33.11 11.30 -12.84
C VAL A 137 33.60 10.56 -14.08
N THR A 138 34.64 9.74 -13.92
CA THR A 138 35.31 9.06 -15.02
C THR A 138 35.15 7.53 -15.00
N SER A 139 34.35 7.00 -14.06
CA SER A 139 34.02 5.56 -14.03
C SER A 139 32.62 5.32 -13.51
N GLY A 140 31.97 4.29 -14.02
CA GLY A 140 30.65 3.82 -13.62
C GLY A 140 30.61 3.34 -12.19
N LYS A 141 31.71 2.76 -11.65
CA LYS A 141 31.80 2.46 -10.22
C LYS A 141 31.67 3.73 -9.37
N ALA A 142 32.44 4.77 -9.69
CA ALA A 142 32.40 6.03 -8.93
C ALA A 142 31.02 6.70 -9.04
N LEU A 143 30.36 6.58 -10.19
CA LEU A 143 29.00 7.09 -10.36
C LEU A 143 27.97 6.31 -9.54
N LEU A 144 28.04 4.97 -9.56
CA LEU A 144 27.16 4.11 -8.78
C LEU A 144 27.36 4.29 -7.28
N ASP A 145 28.59 4.47 -6.81
CA ASP A 145 28.86 4.76 -5.39
C ASP A 145 28.14 6.04 -4.91
N LEU A 146 27.87 6.99 -5.81
CA LEU A 146 27.08 8.20 -5.52
C LEU A 146 25.57 7.98 -5.70
N ALA A 147 25.17 7.23 -6.73
CA ALA A 147 23.78 7.02 -7.08
C ALA A 147 23.06 6.07 -6.12
N LEU A 148 23.73 5.00 -5.67
CA LEU A 148 23.16 3.99 -4.79
C LEU A 148 22.76 4.62 -3.44
N GLY A 149 21.50 4.39 -3.04
CA GLY A 149 20.93 4.97 -1.81
C GLY A 149 20.43 6.41 -1.95
N CYS A 150 20.47 6.99 -3.17
CA CYS A 150 19.73 8.20 -3.47
C CYS A 150 18.25 7.88 -3.72
N PHE A 151 17.36 8.81 -3.37
CA PHE A 151 15.90 8.70 -3.50
C PHE A 151 15.38 9.39 -4.78
N GLY A 152 16.29 9.75 -5.68
CA GLY A 152 15.99 10.46 -6.91
C GLY A 152 17.19 11.29 -7.39
N GLN A 153 16.98 11.96 -8.52
CA GLN A 153 18.02 12.72 -9.19
C GLN A 153 17.56 14.11 -9.65
N TYR A 154 18.54 15.01 -9.80
CA TYR A 154 18.45 16.27 -10.52
C TYR A 154 19.30 16.14 -11.79
N PRO A 155 18.70 15.81 -12.93
CA PRO A 155 19.42 15.74 -14.20
C PRO A 155 19.65 17.15 -14.76
N TYR A 156 20.86 17.39 -15.26
CA TYR A 156 21.27 18.60 -15.95
C TYR A 156 21.92 18.24 -17.28
N PHE A 157 21.43 18.83 -18.37
CA PHE A 157 21.95 18.62 -19.73
C PHE A 157 21.87 19.94 -20.50
N GLY A 158 22.61 20.05 -21.60
CA GLY A 158 22.61 21.25 -22.44
C GLY A 158 21.28 21.47 -23.15
N ASP A 159 20.93 22.73 -23.39
CA ASP A 159 19.69 23.12 -24.12
C ASP A 159 19.84 22.95 -25.65
N ASP A 160 21.06 22.75 -26.16
CA ASP A 160 21.44 22.75 -27.57
C ASP A 160 21.97 21.39 -28.06
N LEU A 161 21.24 20.32 -27.73
CA LEU A 161 21.53 18.96 -28.20
C LEU A 161 20.83 18.68 -29.55
N THR A 162 21.52 17.99 -30.46
CA THR A 162 20.88 17.39 -31.63
C THR A 162 20.04 16.17 -31.23
N ASP A 163 19.16 15.68 -32.11
CA ASP A 163 18.37 14.47 -31.83
C ASP A 163 19.27 13.25 -31.48
N GLU A 164 20.38 13.07 -32.18
CA GLU A 164 21.35 11.99 -31.91
C GLU A 164 22.01 12.15 -30.53
N GLU A 165 22.33 13.38 -30.13
CA GLU A 165 22.93 13.66 -28.83
C GLU A 165 21.92 13.58 -27.69
N MET A 166 20.65 13.92 -27.96
CA MET A 166 19.56 13.73 -27.00
C MET A 166 19.36 12.25 -26.68
N ASP A 167 19.39 11.37 -27.69
CA ASP A 167 19.29 9.92 -27.49
C ASP A 167 20.48 9.41 -26.67
N LEU A 168 21.70 9.89 -26.95
CA LEU A 168 22.90 9.50 -26.23
C LEU A 168 22.90 9.97 -24.76
N VAL A 169 22.66 11.27 -24.53
CA VAL A 169 22.67 11.89 -23.19
C VAL A 169 21.47 11.41 -22.38
N GLY A 170 20.29 11.36 -22.99
CA GLY A 170 19.05 10.89 -22.37
C GLY A 170 19.16 9.42 -21.95
N GLY A 171 19.62 8.55 -22.86
CA GLY A 171 19.83 7.14 -22.58
C GLY A 171 20.80 6.90 -21.43
N PHE A 172 21.86 7.71 -21.31
CA PHE A 172 22.77 7.65 -20.16
C PHE A 172 22.11 8.05 -18.84
N ILE A 173 21.40 9.18 -18.81
CA ILE A 173 20.73 9.66 -17.60
C ILE A 173 19.65 8.66 -17.14
N GLU A 174 18.89 8.10 -18.07
CA GLU A 174 17.89 7.06 -17.80
C GLU A 174 18.55 5.78 -17.27
N ALA A 175 19.63 5.31 -17.89
CA ALA A 175 20.35 4.13 -17.42
C ALA A 175 20.87 4.30 -15.98
N VAL A 176 21.42 5.46 -15.63
CA VAL A 176 21.88 5.75 -14.26
C VAL A 176 20.71 5.74 -13.27
N GLN A 177 19.55 6.27 -13.67
CA GLN A 177 18.34 6.25 -12.85
C GLN A 177 17.84 4.81 -12.61
N ASP A 178 17.70 4.03 -13.69
CA ASP A 178 17.18 2.66 -13.64
C ASP A 178 18.07 1.77 -12.76
N TRP A 179 19.39 1.87 -12.92
CA TRP A 179 20.33 1.14 -12.07
C TRP A 179 20.29 1.65 -10.63
N GLY A 180 20.20 2.95 -10.39
CA GLY A 180 20.10 3.54 -9.06
C GLY A 180 18.86 3.07 -8.29
N ASP A 181 17.72 2.96 -8.97
CA ASP A 181 16.44 2.58 -8.37
C ASP A 181 16.34 1.08 -8.07
N VAL A 182 17.01 0.22 -8.84
CA VAL A 182 16.87 -1.25 -8.77
C VAL A 182 17.98 -1.92 -7.95
N LEU A 183 19.17 -1.33 -7.87
CA LEU A 183 20.33 -2.02 -7.30
C LEU A 183 20.41 -1.98 -5.77
N ASP A 184 19.52 -1.28 -5.07
CA ASP A 184 19.51 -1.31 -3.61
C ASP A 184 19.18 -2.73 -3.10
N GLY A 185 20.08 -3.31 -2.32
CA GLY A 185 19.99 -4.71 -1.86
C GLY A 185 20.27 -5.79 -2.91
N SER A 186 20.77 -5.43 -4.10
CA SER A 186 21.15 -6.40 -5.14
C SER A 186 22.46 -7.15 -4.85
N GLU A 187 22.68 -8.27 -5.53
CA GLU A 187 23.92 -9.04 -5.44
C GLU A 187 25.13 -8.25 -5.97
N VAL A 188 26.31 -8.48 -5.37
CA VAL A 188 27.55 -7.78 -5.73
C VAL A 188 27.88 -7.91 -7.23
N VAL A 189 27.59 -9.05 -7.85
CA VAL A 189 27.85 -9.29 -9.28
C VAL A 189 26.99 -8.38 -10.16
N GLU A 190 25.75 -8.12 -9.79
CA GLU A 190 24.85 -7.23 -10.54
C GLU A 190 25.33 -5.78 -10.45
N ILE A 191 25.76 -5.34 -9.26
CA ILE A 191 26.37 -4.01 -9.08
C ILE A 191 27.62 -3.87 -9.97
N MET A 192 28.46 -4.90 -10.06
CA MET A 192 29.64 -4.88 -10.94
C MET A 192 29.28 -4.83 -12.42
N ARG A 193 28.20 -5.51 -12.84
CA ARG A 193 27.72 -5.48 -14.24
C ARG A 193 27.19 -4.11 -14.60
N ALA A 194 26.38 -3.50 -13.74
CA ALA A 194 25.89 -2.14 -13.91
C ALA A 194 27.04 -1.13 -14.02
N GLY A 195 28.06 -1.26 -13.15
CA GLY A 195 29.24 -0.40 -13.21
C GLY A 195 29.95 -0.46 -14.56
N LYS A 196 30.12 -1.66 -15.12
CA LYS A 196 30.71 -1.86 -16.45
C LYS A 196 29.83 -1.31 -17.58
N ALA A 197 28.51 -1.43 -17.47
CA ALA A 197 27.60 -0.87 -18.45
C ALA A 197 27.69 0.66 -18.48
N ILE A 198 27.69 1.29 -17.29
CA ILE A 198 27.85 2.74 -17.16
C ILE A 198 29.24 3.19 -17.63
N ASP A 199 30.32 2.44 -17.35
CA ASP A 199 31.66 2.73 -17.88
C ASP A 199 31.66 2.83 -19.42
N ALA A 200 31.01 1.88 -20.11
CA ALA A 200 30.93 1.89 -21.57
C ALA A 200 30.20 3.14 -22.09
N MET A 201 29.14 3.57 -21.41
CA MET A 201 28.38 4.77 -21.79
C MET A 201 29.15 6.06 -21.49
N ILE A 202 29.92 6.12 -20.41
CA ILE A 202 30.80 7.27 -20.12
C ILE A 202 31.85 7.42 -21.23
N VAL A 203 32.42 6.30 -21.70
CA VAL A 203 33.38 6.31 -22.82
C VAL A 203 32.71 6.82 -24.10
N ASP A 204 31.53 6.32 -24.43
CA ASP A 204 30.78 6.75 -25.62
C ASP A 204 30.44 8.25 -25.58
N LEU A 205 29.99 8.76 -24.44
CA LEU A 205 29.79 10.20 -24.21
C LEU A 205 31.08 11.00 -24.46
N ALA A 206 32.22 10.53 -23.94
CA ALA A 206 33.50 11.20 -24.09
C ALA A 206 33.97 11.24 -25.55
N GLU A 207 33.72 10.17 -26.32
CA GLU A 207 34.01 10.13 -27.77
C GLU A 207 33.18 11.17 -28.55
N HIS A 208 31.97 11.48 -28.07
CA HIS A 208 31.10 12.53 -28.59
C HIS A 208 31.35 13.92 -27.96
N GLY A 209 32.39 14.06 -27.15
CA GLY A 209 32.82 15.34 -26.56
C GLY A 209 32.03 15.77 -25.32
N PHE A 210 31.29 14.85 -24.70
CA PHE A 210 30.57 15.07 -23.44
C PHE A 210 31.35 14.58 -22.23
N LEU A 211 31.16 15.25 -21.11
CA LEU A 211 31.74 14.93 -19.81
C LEU A 211 30.61 14.75 -18.79
N VAL A 212 30.83 13.84 -17.84
CA VAL A 212 29.87 13.51 -16.78
C VAL A 212 30.33 14.09 -15.46
N PHE A 213 29.43 14.74 -14.74
CA PHE A 213 29.68 15.31 -13.42
C PHE A 213 28.57 14.89 -12.45
N ALA A 214 28.91 14.55 -11.21
CA ALA A 214 27.91 14.17 -10.24
C ALA A 214 28.28 14.50 -8.79
N ALA A 215 27.27 14.79 -7.98
CA ALA A 215 27.41 14.97 -6.53
C ALA A 215 26.11 14.59 -5.83
N VAL A 216 26.16 14.41 -4.51
CA VAL A 216 24.97 14.09 -3.70
C VAL A 216 24.57 15.30 -2.85
N GLU A 217 23.29 15.66 -2.89
CA GLU A 217 22.68 16.63 -1.98
C GLU A 217 21.87 15.89 -0.91
N ARG A 218 22.14 16.17 0.37
CA ARG A 218 21.32 15.68 1.48
C ARG A 218 20.16 16.64 1.74
N GLN A 219 18.95 16.09 1.83
CA GLN A 219 17.72 16.82 2.10
C GLN A 219 16.95 16.18 3.25
N ARG A 220 15.97 16.90 3.80
CA ARG A 220 15.05 16.37 4.80
C ARG A 220 13.68 16.12 4.19
N LEU A 221 13.16 14.92 4.36
CA LEU A 221 11.78 14.54 4.06
C LEU A 221 10.99 14.49 5.37
N GLU A 222 9.88 15.22 5.45
CA GLU A 222 9.01 15.29 6.63
C GLU A 222 7.53 15.26 6.22
N GLY A 223 6.63 14.89 7.14
CA GLY A 223 5.20 14.71 6.87
C GLY A 223 4.86 13.29 6.39
N GLY A 224 3.62 13.09 5.95
CA GLY A 224 3.09 11.76 5.64
C GLY A 224 2.94 10.88 6.88
N VAL A 225 2.92 9.57 6.66
CA VAL A 225 2.76 8.55 7.72
C VAL A 225 4.10 8.15 8.39
N GLY A 226 5.22 8.58 7.83
CA GLY A 226 6.56 8.18 8.26
C GLY A 226 7.24 9.22 9.15
N PRO A 227 8.32 8.84 9.85
CA PRO A 227 9.16 9.78 10.58
C PRO A 227 9.87 10.73 9.62
N SER A 228 10.28 11.90 10.13
CA SER A 228 11.23 12.76 9.42
C SER A 228 12.53 12.01 9.20
N GLN A 229 13.04 12.02 7.97
CA GLN A 229 14.28 11.34 7.62
C GLN A 229 15.16 12.17 6.67
N MET A 230 16.46 11.88 6.69
CA MET A 230 17.39 12.43 5.70
C MET A 230 17.34 11.56 4.45
N ILE A 231 17.26 12.19 3.30
CA ILE A 231 17.30 11.55 1.98
C ILE A 231 18.45 12.15 1.17
N CYS A 232 19.02 11.37 0.28
CA CYS A 232 20.06 11.80 -0.66
C CYS A 232 19.45 11.97 -2.06
N LEU A 233 19.83 13.02 -2.78
CA LEU A 233 19.46 13.24 -4.18
C LEU A 233 20.75 13.36 -5.00
N LEU A 234 20.82 12.64 -6.11
CA LEU A 234 21.95 12.69 -7.04
C LEU A 234 21.79 13.92 -7.94
N HIS A 235 22.75 14.83 -7.92
CA HIS A 235 22.94 15.80 -9.00
C HIS A 235 23.75 15.11 -10.08
N LEU A 236 23.18 14.98 -11.29
CA LEU A 236 23.85 14.36 -12.43
C LEU A 236 23.84 15.35 -13.58
N SER A 237 25.02 15.69 -14.10
CA SER A 237 25.17 16.60 -15.22
C SER A 237 25.97 15.95 -16.35
N VAL A 238 25.47 16.08 -17.57
CA VAL A 238 26.18 15.74 -18.79
C VAL A 238 26.33 17.00 -19.62
N ALA A 239 27.56 17.45 -19.82
CA ALA A 239 27.86 18.72 -20.48
C ALA A 239 28.95 18.53 -21.53
N ARG A 240 28.92 19.34 -22.60
CA ARG A 240 30.02 19.36 -23.57
C ARG A 240 31.30 19.81 -22.89
N GLY A 241 32.44 19.21 -23.24
CA GLY A 241 33.74 19.65 -22.73
C GLY A 241 34.09 21.10 -23.10
N SER A 242 33.46 21.65 -24.15
CA SER A 242 33.60 23.05 -24.58
C SER A 242 32.63 24.03 -23.89
N ASP A 243 31.73 23.55 -23.03
CA ASP A 243 30.76 24.39 -22.34
C ASP A 243 31.46 25.32 -21.34
N ARG A 244 30.99 26.57 -21.25
CA ARG A 244 31.56 27.60 -20.36
C ARG A 244 31.38 27.29 -18.88
N SER A 245 30.43 26.43 -18.52
CA SER A 245 30.20 25.92 -17.17
C SER A 245 31.24 24.88 -16.74
N VAL A 246 31.94 24.26 -17.69
CA VAL A 246 33.04 23.33 -17.41
C VAL A 246 34.29 24.13 -17.07
N VAL A 247 34.75 24.00 -15.83
CA VAL A 247 35.95 24.68 -15.33
C VAL A 247 37.03 23.64 -15.05
N VAL A 248 38.17 23.78 -15.71
CA VAL A 248 39.36 22.95 -15.42
C VAL A 248 40.10 23.56 -14.24
N LYS A 249 40.27 22.80 -13.15
CA LYS A 249 41.19 23.17 -12.09
C LYS A 249 42.60 22.73 -12.50
N GLU A 250 43.53 23.67 -12.55
CA GLU A 250 44.96 23.33 -12.59
C GLU A 250 45.35 22.81 -11.19
N ASP A 251 45.25 21.50 -10.98
CA ASP A 251 45.63 20.92 -9.69
C ASP A 251 47.16 20.85 -9.59
N GLY A 252 47.71 21.77 -8.78
CA GLY A 252 49.04 21.66 -8.22
C GLY A 252 49.13 20.41 -7.34
N ASN A 253 49.79 19.39 -7.89
CA ASN A 253 50.54 18.32 -7.22
C ASN A 253 50.38 18.19 -5.70
N GLU A 254 49.78 17.10 -5.23
CA GLU A 254 50.33 16.36 -4.09
C GLU A 254 49.84 14.90 -4.08
N MET A 255 50.82 13.99 -4.13
CA MET A 255 50.67 12.55 -3.94
C MET A 255 50.39 12.20 -2.48
N ASN A 256 49.50 11.23 -2.23
CA ASN A 256 49.68 10.13 -1.25
C ASN A 256 48.55 9.11 -1.46
N ARG A 257 48.80 7.87 -1.90
CA ARG A 257 49.30 6.69 -1.14
C ARG A 257 48.46 6.36 0.10
N GLY A 258 47.73 5.25 0.00
CA GLY A 258 46.97 4.60 1.06
C GLY A 258 45.94 3.67 0.46
#